data_AF-A0A7J7LHP7-F1
#
_entry.id   AF-A0A7J7LHP7-F1
#
_cell.length_a   1.000
_cell.length_b   1.000
_cell.length_c   1.000
_cell.angle_alpha   90.00
_cell.angle_beta   90.00
_cell.angle_gamma   90.00
#
_symmetry.space_group_name_H-M   'P 1'
#
loop_
_entity.id
_entity.type
_entity.pdbx_description
1 polymer ?
#
loop_
_entity_poly.entity_id
_entity_poly.type
_entity_poly.pdbx_seq_one_letter_code
_entity_poly.pdbx_strand_id
1 'polypeptide(L)'
;MAPPRNLLGFMVLILSLSICNATIFHPISDTHRFAAQQLFKPIDGSFGSLEETYEALRIFQVLNVGKNVDISSTTCPLVKKILGSSDSSPKDFFYALKVNSILKCEIDADTFEGITSKLQTIVKDAELLLDFYHSIGSLVLIKNQGSKGEIVLGDADGTFHSIKALSQSDGKWRYSFNGAESSTYAAGLALESLAGVVSLASSEIDQSMIGTVKNDIMKLFDSLQKYDDGAQYFDEKSADTREHQGPLSTTSSVVHGITAFSAVTSGTLNVPGDKILGLAKFFLGIGVPGNANDLFSQIDSLACLENNKISVPLIISLPATVLSLTKNDKLKVNVNTVLGSEAPPLTVKLVQAVSSSSKGTPVVENQELEFDTESSAHYLDISAKGFDVGKYTFVFRVLLRDPEHKNIYSTGGQTQVPIFVTGLVKVDGAEIAVLESDLVSVEIKKK
;
A
#
# COMPACT_ATOMS: atom_id res chain seq x y z
N MET A 1 -29.43 -23.39 -57.33
CA MET A 1 -29.18 -21.99 -56.93
C MET A 1 -30.33 -21.58 -56.02
N ALA A 2 -30.10 -21.59 -54.71
CA ALA A 2 -31.13 -21.32 -53.69
C ALA A 2 -31.04 -19.85 -53.24
N PRO A 3 -32.19 -19.17 -53.01
CA PRO A 3 -32.23 -17.85 -52.37
C PRO A 3 -32.34 -17.96 -50.83
N PRO A 4 -32.16 -16.86 -50.07
CA PRO A 4 -31.60 -16.90 -48.72
C PRO A 4 -32.66 -17.08 -47.62
N ARG A 5 -32.26 -17.78 -46.55
CA ARG A 5 -32.96 -17.82 -45.26
C ARG A 5 -32.39 -16.73 -44.36
N ASN A 6 -33.15 -15.66 -44.17
CA ASN A 6 -32.97 -14.73 -43.05
C ASN A 6 -33.35 -15.46 -41.75
N LEU A 7 -32.38 -15.65 -40.87
CA LEU A 7 -32.63 -15.95 -39.45
C LEU A 7 -31.97 -14.84 -38.63
N LEU A 8 -32.76 -13.78 -38.40
CA LEU A 8 -32.39 -12.69 -37.50
C LEU A 8 -32.61 -13.21 -36.06
N GLY A 9 -31.61 -13.90 -35.53
CA GLY A 9 -31.57 -14.32 -34.12
C GLY A 9 -31.15 -13.15 -33.25
N PHE A 10 -32.10 -12.57 -32.52
CA PHE A 10 -31.91 -11.53 -31.51
C PHE A 10 -30.89 -12.00 -30.46
N MET A 11 -29.66 -11.47 -30.51
CA MET A 11 -28.69 -11.62 -29.43
C MET A 11 -29.04 -10.58 -28.36
N VAL A 12 -29.64 -11.02 -27.26
CA VAL A 12 -29.93 -10.17 -26.10
C VAL A 12 -28.59 -9.79 -25.46
N LEU A 13 -28.17 -8.55 -25.72
CA LEU A 13 -27.04 -7.93 -25.05
C LEU A 13 -27.46 -7.67 -23.59
N ILE A 14 -27.08 -8.55 -22.67
CA ILE A 14 -27.16 -8.27 -21.23
C ILE A 14 -26.11 -7.20 -20.95
N LEU A 15 -26.52 -5.93 -21.03
CA LEU A 15 -25.78 -4.81 -20.45
C LEU A 15 -25.77 -5.01 -18.93
N SER A 16 -24.75 -5.70 -18.43
CA SER A 16 -24.33 -5.59 -17.04
C SER A 16 -23.89 -4.15 -16.83
N LEU A 17 -24.84 -3.29 -16.43
CA LEU A 17 -24.52 -2.03 -15.79
C LEU A 17 -23.71 -2.38 -14.54
N SER A 18 -22.38 -2.33 -14.67
CA SER A 18 -21.48 -2.35 -13.53
C SER A 18 -21.85 -1.14 -12.67
N ILE A 19 -22.60 -1.40 -11.60
CA ILE A 19 -22.81 -0.42 -10.54
C ILE A 19 -21.44 -0.28 -9.87
N CYS A 20 -20.70 0.72 -10.34
CA CYS A 20 -19.37 1.06 -9.87
C CYS A 20 -19.52 1.58 -8.42
N ASN A 21 -19.34 0.69 -7.44
CA ASN A 21 -19.25 1.08 -6.04
C ASN A 21 -17.83 1.61 -5.81
N ALA A 22 -17.70 2.87 -5.37
CA ALA A 22 -16.43 3.32 -4.83
C ALA A 22 -16.09 2.45 -3.61
N THR A 23 -14.95 1.76 -3.65
CA THR A 23 -14.43 0.96 -2.54
C THR A 23 -14.16 1.89 -1.35
N ILE A 24 -14.66 1.51 -0.17
CA ILE A 24 -14.28 2.19 1.07
C ILE A 24 -13.05 1.50 1.62
N PHE A 25 -11.99 2.28 1.75
CA PHE A 25 -10.75 1.81 2.31
C PHE A 25 -10.81 1.95 3.82
N HIS A 26 -10.45 0.87 4.50
CA HIS A 26 -10.30 0.86 5.95
C HIS A 26 -8.82 0.68 6.27
N PRO A 27 -8.28 1.38 7.28
CA PRO A 27 -6.98 1.05 7.84
C PRO A 27 -6.89 -0.41 8.29
N ILE A 28 -5.67 -0.87 8.55
CA ILE A 28 -5.42 -2.20 9.10
C ILE A 28 -6.21 -2.42 10.39
N SER A 29 -6.83 -3.60 10.49
CA SER A 29 -7.85 -3.94 11.48
C SER A 29 -7.54 -5.24 12.21
N ASP A 30 -8.37 -5.60 13.19
CA ASP A 30 -8.23 -6.86 13.95
C ASP A 30 -8.37 -8.11 13.07
N THR A 31 -9.05 -8.03 11.92
CA THR A 31 -9.11 -9.16 10.98
C THR A 31 -7.75 -9.46 10.37
N HIS A 32 -6.93 -8.44 10.12
CA HIS A 32 -5.55 -8.61 9.64
C HIS A 32 -4.67 -9.18 10.74
N ARG A 33 -4.83 -8.70 11.98
CA ARG A 33 -4.12 -9.23 13.17
C ARG A 33 -4.42 -10.71 13.39
N PHE A 34 -5.69 -11.10 13.27
CA PHE A 34 -6.11 -12.50 13.34
C PHE A 34 -5.52 -13.33 12.20
N ALA A 35 -5.60 -12.84 10.95
CA ALA A 35 -5.07 -13.54 9.79
C ALA A 35 -3.55 -13.76 9.88
N ALA A 36 -2.80 -12.76 10.36
CA ALA A 36 -1.36 -12.89 10.60
C ALA A 36 -1.04 -14.07 11.53
N GLN A 37 -1.81 -14.24 12.62
CA GLN A 37 -1.62 -15.36 13.55
C GLN A 37 -2.00 -16.72 12.96
N GLN A 38 -2.94 -16.76 12.02
CA GLN A 38 -3.34 -18.01 11.36
C GLN A 38 -2.36 -18.42 10.26
N LEU A 39 -1.92 -17.45 9.44
CA LEU A 39 -1.03 -17.68 8.31
C LEU A 39 0.41 -17.95 8.76
N PHE A 40 0.90 -17.21 9.76
CA PHE A 40 2.23 -17.40 10.34
C PHE A 40 2.17 -18.28 11.59
N LYS A 41 1.67 -19.50 11.45
CA LYS A 41 1.67 -20.48 12.54
C LYS A 41 2.94 -21.35 12.45
N PRO A 42 3.84 -21.31 13.46
CA PRO A 42 5.03 -22.14 13.44
C PRO A 42 4.66 -23.62 13.57
N ILE A 43 5.42 -24.47 12.89
CA ILE A 43 5.33 -25.93 12.97
C ILE A 43 6.51 -26.39 13.84
N ASP A 44 6.20 -27.13 14.91
CA ASP A 44 7.19 -27.61 15.88
C ASP A 44 8.13 -26.51 16.43
N GLY A 45 7.59 -25.29 16.57
CA GLY A 45 8.33 -24.13 17.10
C GLY A 45 9.27 -23.46 16.10
N SER A 46 9.11 -23.70 14.79
CA SER A 46 9.91 -23.07 13.73
C SER A 46 9.09 -22.73 12.48
N PHE A 47 9.66 -21.89 11.61
CA PHE A 47 9.14 -21.61 10.26
C PHE A 47 9.98 -22.34 9.20
N GLY A 48 9.48 -22.46 7.97
CA GLY A 48 10.11 -23.28 6.92
C GLY A 48 11.48 -22.75 6.45
N SER A 49 11.72 -21.44 6.59
CA SER A 49 12.99 -20.80 6.24
C SER A 49 13.26 -19.55 7.09
N LEU A 50 14.48 -19.01 7.05
CA LEU A 50 14.79 -17.71 7.67
C LEU A 50 14.07 -16.54 7.00
N GLU A 51 13.73 -16.67 5.72
CA GLU A 51 12.91 -15.71 4.99
C GLU A 51 11.49 -15.66 5.58
N GLU A 52 10.81 -16.80 5.65
CA GLU A 52 9.49 -16.91 6.31
C GLU A 52 9.54 -16.51 7.79
N THR A 53 10.64 -16.85 8.49
CA THR A 53 10.85 -16.44 9.88
C THR A 53 10.89 -14.92 10.00
N TYR A 54 11.64 -14.24 9.13
CA TYR A 54 11.71 -12.79 9.13
C TYR A 54 10.35 -12.17 8.82
N GLU A 55 9.66 -12.66 7.80
CA GLU A 55 8.34 -12.18 7.40
C GLU A 55 7.35 -12.28 8.58
N ALA A 56 7.28 -13.44 9.23
CA ALA A 56 6.43 -13.65 10.40
C ALA A 56 6.76 -12.66 11.53
N LEU A 57 8.03 -12.58 11.93
CA LEU A 57 8.49 -11.72 13.02
C LEU A 57 8.23 -10.24 12.73
N ARG A 58 8.49 -9.81 11.49
CA ARG A 58 8.28 -8.44 11.05
C ARG A 58 6.80 -8.05 11.12
N ILE A 59 5.92 -8.92 10.65
CA ILE A 59 4.47 -8.70 10.69
C ILE A 59 3.95 -8.68 12.12
N PHE A 60 4.43 -9.57 12.97
CA PHE A 60 4.09 -9.58 14.39
C PHE A 60 4.53 -8.29 15.09
N GLN A 61 5.71 -7.75 14.75
CA GLN A 61 6.19 -6.48 15.27
C GLN A 61 5.30 -5.31 14.81
N VAL A 62 5.03 -5.18 13.51
CA VAL A 62 4.21 -4.11 12.93
C VAL A 62 2.79 -4.14 13.49
N LEU A 63 2.19 -5.34 13.54
CA LEU A 63 0.83 -5.55 14.04
C LEU A 63 0.77 -5.76 15.55
N ASN A 64 1.87 -5.60 16.29
CA ASN A 64 1.89 -5.78 17.75
C ASN A 64 1.17 -7.06 18.24
N VAL A 65 1.30 -8.15 17.48
CA VAL A 65 0.74 -9.49 17.79
C VAL A 65 1.87 -10.49 18.02
N GLY A 66 1.54 -11.76 18.27
CA GLY A 66 2.54 -12.84 18.28
C GLY A 66 3.51 -12.81 19.46
N LYS A 67 3.30 -11.96 20.47
CA LYS A 67 4.17 -11.82 21.66
C LYS A 67 4.42 -13.11 22.45
N ASN A 68 3.58 -14.12 22.26
CA ASN A 68 3.67 -15.41 22.96
C ASN A 68 4.42 -16.48 22.14
N VAL A 69 4.87 -16.17 20.93
CA VAL A 69 5.57 -17.14 20.08
C VAL A 69 7.08 -17.05 20.36
N ASP A 70 7.59 -17.93 21.23
CA ASP A 70 9.03 -18.06 21.44
C ASP A 70 9.64 -19.06 20.46
N ILE A 71 10.25 -18.53 19.39
CA ILE A 71 11.02 -19.31 18.39
C ILE A 71 12.53 -19.17 18.58
N SER A 72 12.98 -18.45 19.61
CA SER A 72 14.39 -18.05 19.74
C SER A 72 15.30 -19.27 19.93
N SER A 73 14.82 -20.25 20.71
CA SER A 73 15.55 -21.49 21.02
C SER A 73 15.84 -22.35 19.79
N THR A 74 14.95 -22.37 18.80
CA THR A 74 15.09 -23.13 17.54
C THR A 74 15.80 -22.32 16.47
N THR A 75 15.53 -21.01 16.41
CA THR A 75 15.95 -20.12 15.33
C THR A 75 17.36 -19.56 15.54
N CYS A 76 17.71 -19.15 16.75
CA CYS A 76 19.03 -18.57 17.02
C CYS A 76 20.21 -19.52 16.71
N PRO A 77 20.14 -20.84 16.98
CA PRO A 77 21.18 -21.77 16.54
C PRO A 77 21.37 -21.79 15.01
N LEU A 78 20.27 -21.69 14.24
CA LEU A 78 20.32 -21.63 12.79
C LEU A 78 20.95 -20.33 12.29
N VAL A 79 20.57 -19.19 12.89
CA VAL A 79 21.21 -17.88 12.62
C VAL A 79 22.71 -17.97 12.88
N LYS A 80 23.13 -18.45 14.06
CA LYS A 80 24.56 -18.62 14.39
C LYS A 80 25.28 -19.50 13.39
N LYS A 81 24.66 -20.62 12.98
CA LYS A 81 25.23 -21.55 11.99
C LYS A 81 25.47 -20.87 10.64
N ILE A 82 24.49 -20.12 10.15
CA ILE A 82 24.58 -19.43 8.84
C ILE A 82 25.60 -18.30 8.90
N LEU A 83 25.55 -17.47 9.94
CA LEU A 83 26.51 -16.37 10.10
C LEU A 83 27.95 -16.87 10.30
N GLY A 84 28.15 -18.01 10.99
CA GLY A 84 29.46 -18.62 11.18
C GLY A 84 29.99 -19.44 9.99
N SER A 85 29.20 -19.62 8.93
CA SER A 85 29.57 -20.47 7.78
C SER A 85 30.28 -19.68 6.68
N SER A 86 31.43 -20.17 6.23
CA SER A 86 32.14 -19.63 5.06
C SER A 86 31.37 -19.83 3.75
N ASP A 87 30.46 -20.81 3.69
CA ASP A 87 29.81 -21.25 2.46
C ASP A 87 28.43 -20.61 2.25
N SER A 88 27.96 -19.83 3.22
CA SER A 88 26.66 -19.16 3.13
C SER A 88 26.64 -18.11 2.02
N SER A 89 25.51 -18.04 1.31
CA SER A 89 25.29 -17.08 0.24
C SER A 89 24.95 -15.68 0.78
N PRO A 90 25.06 -14.62 -0.03
CA PRO A 90 24.59 -13.29 0.35
C PRO A 90 23.13 -13.27 0.83
N LYS A 91 22.25 -14.03 0.16
CA LYS A 91 20.83 -14.15 0.53
C LYS A 91 20.68 -14.74 1.93
N ASP A 92 21.44 -15.80 2.24
CA ASP A 92 21.38 -16.45 3.56
C ASP A 92 21.84 -15.51 4.67
N PHE A 93 22.94 -14.78 4.45
CA PHE A 93 23.40 -13.76 5.40
C PHE A 93 22.34 -12.68 5.61
N PHE A 94 21.73 -12.20 4.53
CA PHE A 94 20.72 -11.15 4.59
C PHE A 94 19.53 -11.52 5.46
N TYR A 95 18.94 -12.71 5.25
CA TYR A 95 17.82 -13.16 6.06
C TYR A 95 18.22 -13.54 7.49
N ALA A 96 19.40 -14.13 7.70
CA ALA A 96 19.91 -14.38 9.06
C ALA A 96 20.10 -13.08 9.85
N LEU A 97 20.64 -12.03 9.22
CA LEU A 97 20.83 -10.71 9.84
C LEU A 97 19.50 -9.99 10.08
N LYS A 98 18.54 -10.12 9.15
CA LYS A 98 17.17 -9.60 9.31
C LYS A 98 16.47 -10.24 10.50
N VAL A 99 16.50 -11.57 10.62
CA VAL A 99 15.97 -12.29 11.80
C VAL A 99 16.70 -11.87 13.08
N ASN A 100 18.05 -11.78 13.03
CA ASN A 100 18.84 -11.38 14.19
C ASN A 100 18.54 -9.96 14.65
N SER A 101 18.18 -9.06 13.72
CA SER A 101 17.79 -7.69 14.05
C SER A 101 16.55 -7.63 14.96
N ILE A 102 15.70 -8.67 14.94
CA ILE A 102 14.50 -8.78 15.77
C ILE A 102 14.75 -9.67 17.00
N LEU A 103 15.28 -10.88 16.82
CA LEU A 103 15.48 -11.85 17.91
C LEU A 103 16.67 -11.55 18.81
N LYS A 104 17.61 -10.72 18.36
CA LYS A 104 18.83 -10.34 19.11
C LYS A 104 19.59 -11.56 19.62
N CYS A 105 19.81 -12.55 18.76
CA CYS A 105 20.61 -13.73 19.10
C CYS A 105 22.04 -13.31 19.45
N GLU A 106 22.67 -14.04 20.37
CA GLU A 106 24.05 -13.79 20.78
C GLU A 106 25.04 -14.22 19.68
N ILE A 107 25.49 -13.26 18.88
CA ILE A 107 26.48 -13.45 17.82
C ILE A 107 27.82 -12.88 18.28
N ASP A 108 28.89 -13.63 18.03
CA ASP A 108 30.24 -13.20 18.37
C ASP A 108 30.71 -12.03 17.49
N ALA A 109 31.49 -11.11 18.05
CA ALA A 109 31.91 -9.90 17.35
C ALA A 109 32.82 -10.21 16.14
N ASP A 110 33.68 -11.22 16.26
CA ASP A 110 34.62 -11.62 15.20
C ASP A 110 33.85 -12.24 14.02
N THR A 111 32.67 -12.83 14.29
CA THR A 111 31.77 -13.32 13.23
C THR A 111 31.27 -12.17 12.36
N PHE A 112 30.90 -11.03 12.96
CA PHE A 112 30.46 -9.86 12.19
C PHE A 112 31.61 -9.25 11.37
N GLU A 113 32.83 -9.23 11.88
CA GLU A 113 34.01 -8.72 11.15
C GLU A 113 34.32 -9.59 9.92
N GLY A 114 34.30 -10.92 10.09
CA GLY A 114 34.51 -11.87 9.00
C GLY A 114 33.46 -11.74 7.89
N ILE A 115 32.18 -11.63 8.28
CA ILE A 115 31.08 -11.43 7.32
C ILE A 115 31.22 -10.09 6.61
N THR A 116 31.52 -9.02 7.33
CA THR A 116 31.69 -7.67 6.76
C THR A 116 32.72 -7.67 5.64
N SER A 117 33.89 -8.28 5.88
CA SER A 117 34.98 -8.38 4.89
C SER A 117 34.55 -9.17 3.64
N LYS A 118 33.83 -10.28 3.84
CA LYS A 118 33.29 -11.09 2.75
C LYS A 118 32.26 -10.31 1.92
N LEU A 119 31.30 -9.65 2.56
CA LEU A 119 30.26 -8.88 1.88
C LEU A 119 30.83 -7.70 1.11
N GLN A 120 31.82 -6.98 1.66
CA GLN A 120 32.51 -5.90 0.94
C GLN A 120 33.21 -6.40 -0.33
N THR A 121 33.82 -7.59 -0.27
CA THR A 121 34.43 -8.23 -1.45
C THR A 121 33.35 -8.54 -2.51
N ILE A 122 32.21 -9.10 -2.09
CA ILE A 122 31.10 -9.41 -3.01
C ILE A 122 30.55 -8.13 -3.65
N VAL A 123 30.37 -7.04 -2.89
CA VAL A 123 29.89 -5.76 -3.45
C VAL A 123 30.85 -5.22 -4.51
N LYS A 124 32.16 -5.35 -4.30
CA LYS A 124 33.19 -4.88 -5.25
C LYS A 124 33.12 -5.63 -6.59
N ASP A 125 32.86 -6.93 -6.54
CA ASP A 125 32.87 -7.81 -7.72
C ASP A 125 31.47 -8.09 -8.29
N ALA A 126 30.43 -7.44 -7.76
CA ALA A 126 29.03 -7.70 -8.11
C ALA A 126 28.67 -7.21 -9.51
N GLU A 127 28.10 -8.11 -10.32
CA GLU A 127 27.49 -7.80 -11.62
C GLU A 127 25.96 -7.90 -11.62
N LEU A 128 25.39 -8.46 -10.55
CA LEU A 128 23.97 -8.71 -10.39
C LEU A 128 23.37 -7.78 -9.34
N LEU A 129 22.17 -7.28 -9.61
CA LEU A 129 21.42 -6.43 -8.68
C LEU A 129 21.17 -7.12 -7.34
N LEU A 130 20.88 -8.43 -7.36
CA LEU A 130 20.60 -9.19 -6.14
C LEU A 130 21.84 -9.35 -5.24
N ASP A 131 23.04 -9.36 -5.82
CA ASP A 131 24.28 -9.41 -5.04
C ASP A 131 24.49 -8.08 -4.32
N PHE A 132 24.25 -6.95 -4.99
CA PHE A 132 24.23 -5.63 -4.35
C PHE A 132 23.16 -5.57 -3.25
N TYR A 133 21.92 -5.93 -3.55
CA TYR A 133 20.80 -5.84 -2.63
C TYR A 133 21.04 -6.63 -1.33
N HIS A 134 21.37 -7.92 -1.44
CA HIS A 134 21.60 -8.73 -0.26
C HIS A 134 22.87 -8.31 0.49
N SER A 135 23.95 -7.96 -0.20
CA SER A 135 25.22 -7.67 0.46
C SER A 135 25.24 -6.31 1.14
N ILE A 136 24.75 -5.27 0.46
CA ILE A 136 24.66 -3.91 1.02
C ILE A 136 23.62 -3.90 2.15
N GLY A 137 22.45 -4.52 1.93
CA GLY A 137 21.43 -4.65 2.97
C GLY A 137 21.96 -5.36 4.22
N SER A 138 22.76 -6.41 4.05
CA SER A 138 23.45 -7.09 5.14
C SER A 138 24.42 -6.17 5.89
N LEU A 139 25.26 -5.41 5.17
CA LEU A 139 26.19 -4.45 5.78
C LEU A 139 25.45 -3.38 6.62
N VAL A 140 24.33 -2.87 6.12
CA VAL A 140 23.47 -1.94 6.87
C VAL A 140 22.91 -2.59 8.15
N LEU A 141 22.47 -3.85 8.07
CA LEU A 141 21.96 -4.57 9.23
C LEU A 141 23.03 -4.81 10.30
N ILE A 142 24.27 -5.14 9.90
CA ILE A 142 25.39 -5.30 10.85
C ILE A 142 25.69 -3.95 11.51
N LYS A 143 25.75 -2.85 10.74
CA LYS A 143 25.99 -1.50 11.27
C LYS A 143 24.98 -1.13 12.35
N ASN A 144 23.70 -1.42 12.11
CA ASN A 144 22.60 -1.11 13.03
C ASN A 144 22.56 -2.03 14.27
N GLN A 145 23.26 -3.16 14.26
CA GLN A 145 23.34 -4.10 15.39
C GLN A 145 24.50 -3.80 16.35
N GLY A 146 25.24 -2.70 16.14
CA GLY A 146 26.23 -2.21 17.11
C GLY A 146 27.59 -2.91 17.02
N SER A 147 28.00 -3.34 15.82
CA SER A 147 29.38 -3.78 15.59
C SER A 147 30.39 -2.75 16.10
N LYS A 148 31.48 -3.20 16.73
CA LYS A 148 32.47 -2.35 17.41
C LYS A 148 33.28 -1.40 16.50
N GLY A 149 32.97 -1.33 15.21
CA GLY A 149 33.60 -0.45 14.23
C GLY A 149 32.59 0.26 13.34
N GLU A 150 32.99 1.41 12.81
CA GLU A 150 32.24 2.13 11.78
C GLU A 150 32.27 1.31 10.49
N ILE A 151 31.13 0.69 10.14
CA ILE A 151 31.00 0.01 8.86
C ILE A 151 30.76 1.07 7.80
N VAL A 152 31.76 1.21 6.94
CA VAL A 152 31.75 2.08 5.77
C VAL A 152 32.08 1.29 4.52
N LEU A 153 31.48 1.71 3.41
CA LEU A 153 31.74 1.14 2.10
C LEU A 153 32.92 1.89 1.47
N GLY A 154 34.03 1.18 1.21
CA GLY A 154 35.28 1.80 0.77
C GLY A 154 35.19 2.55 -0.57
N ASP A 155 34.38 2.05 -1.52
CA ASP A 155 34.10 2.68 -2.80
C ASP A 155 32.59 2.92 -2.96
N ALA A 156 32.05 3.81 -2.13
CA ALA A 156 30.62 4.11 -2.12
C ALA A 156 30.16 4.77 -3.43
N ASP A 157 30.92 5.73 -3.96
CA ASP A 157 30.60 6.38 -5.23
C ASP A 157 30.64 5.39 -6.40
N GLY A 158 31.69 4.58 -6.53
CA GLY A 158 31.78 3.56 -7.59
C GLY A 158 30.65 2.53 -7.50
N THR A 159 30.32 2.06 -6.29
CA THR A 159 29.18 1.16 -6.07
C THR A 159 27.85 1.81 -6.46
N PHE A 160 27.65 3.09 -6.09
CA PHE A 160 26.45 3.84 -6.47
C PHE A 160 26.30 3.93 -7.99
N HIS A 161 27.40 4.23 -8.69
CA HIS A 161 27.42 4.26 -10.17
C HIS A 161 27.10 2.91 -10.78
N SER A 162 27.66 1.81 -10.26
CA SER A 162 27.41 0.46 -10.77
C SER A 162 25.93 0.10 -10.67
N ILE A 163 25.30 0.34 -9.52
CA ILE A 163 23.85 0.10 -9.36
C ILE A 163 23.03 1.04 -10.26
N LYS A 164 23.44 2.31 -10.37
CA LYS A 164 22.78 3.27 -11.25
C LYS A 164 22.87 2.89 -12.72
N ALA A 165 23.97 2.29 -13.17
CA ALA A 165 24.16 1.89 -14.57
C ALA A 165 23.17 0.80 -15.03
N LEU A 166 22.51 0.09 -14.10
CA LEU A 166 21.43 -0.85 -14.39
C LEU A 166 20.08 -0.18 -14.70
N SER A 167 19.94 1.12 -14.37
CA SER A 167 18.71 1.90 -14.59
C SER A 167 18.40 2.09 -16.07
N GLN A 168 17.11 2.12 -16.40
CA GLN A 168 16.61 2.44 -17.73
C GLN A 168 15.93 3.81 -17.78
N SER A 169 15.76 4.32 -19.00
CA SER A 169 15.21 5.65 -19.23
C SER A 169 13.75 5.80 -18.80
N ASP A 170 13.02 4.70 -18.58
CA ASP A 170 11.64 4.64 -18.10
C ASP A 170 11.52 4.49 -16.58
N GLY A 171 12.66 4.51 -15.86
CA GLY A 171 12.70 4.33 -14.41
C GLY A 171 12.67 2.88 -13.94
N LYS A 172 12.72 1.88 -14.84
CA LYS A 172 12.90 0.47 -14.48
C LYS A 172 14.38 0.11 -14.33
N TRP A 173 14.68 -0.99 -13.66
CA TRP A 173 16.05 -1.47 -13.46
C TRP A 173 16.25 -2.87 -14.01
N ARG A 174 17.43 -3.14 -14.55
CA ARG A 174 17.84 -4.49 -14.93
C ARG A 174 18.38 -5.25 -13.73
N TYR A 175 18.26 -6.58 -13.76
CA TYR A 175 18.92 -7.47 -12.80
C TYR A 175 20.41 -7.66 -13.09
N SER A 176 20.87 -7.42 -14.32
CA SER A 176 22.27 -7.58 -14.73
C SER A 176 22.65 -6.67 -15.89
N PHE A 177 23.95 -6.49 -16.11
CA PHE A 177 24.49 -5.69 -17.20
C PHE A 177 24.33 -6.32 -18.60
N ASN A 178 24.17 -7.65 -18.67
CA ASN A 178 24.23 -8.42 -19.91
C ASN A 178 22.91 -8.46 -20.71
N GLY A 179 22.21 -7.34 -20.80
CA GLY A 179 21.00 -7.21 -21.62
C GLY A 179 19.74 -7.85 -21.04
N ALA A 180 19.70 -8.11 -19.73
CA ALA A 180 18.49 -8.56 -19.05
C ALA A 180 17.34 -7.53 -19.23
N GLU A 181 16.10 -8.02 -19.31
CA GLU A 181 14.93 -7.15 -19.29
C GLU A 181 14.90 -6.34 -18.00
N SER A 182 14.45 -5.09 -18.12
CA SER A 182 14.25 -4.22 -16.97
C SER A 182 12.89 -4.48 -16.33
N SER A 183 12.85 -4.44 -15.01
CA SER A 183 11.68 -4.74 -14.19
C SER A 183 11.35 -3.58 -13.26
N THR A 184 10.05 -3.39 -13.01
CA THR A 184 9.56 -2.47 -11.99
C THR A 184 9.88 -2.99 -10.58
N TYR A 185 9.75 -4.30 -10.36
CA TYR A 185 10.14 -4.93 -9.10
C TYR A 185 11.64 -4.72 -8.81
N ALA A 186 12.50 -4.88 -9.82
CA ALA A 186 13.93 -4.62 -9.70
C ALA A 186 14.26 -3.16 -9.34
N ALA A 187 13.45 -2.19 -9.78
CA ALA A 187 13.65 -0.79 -9.42
C ALA A 187 13.54 -0.58 -7.90
N GLY A 188 12.59 -1.24 -7.24
CA GLY A 188 12.47 -1.21 -5.78
C GLY A 188 13.73 -1.72 -5.06
N LEU A 189 14.23 -2.89 -5.47
CA LEU A 189 15.47 -3.48 -4.94
C LEU A 189 16.68 -2.57 -5.14
N ALA A 190 16.79 -1.95 -6.33
CA ALA A 190 17.89 -1.04 -6.64
C ALA A 190 17.84 0.22 -5.78
N LEU A 191 16.66 0.80 -5.58
CA LEU A 191 16.49 1.99 -4.73
C LEU A 191 16.81 1.69 -3.27
N GLU A 192 16.42 0.54 -2.74
CA GLU A 192 16.80 0.10 -1.38
C GLU A 192 18.32 -0.12 -1.28
N SER A 193 18.93 -0.70 -2.31
CA SER A 193 20.39 -0.88 -2.39
C SER A 193 21.13 0.46 -2.40
N LEU A 194 20.70 1.41 -3.23
CA LEU A 194 21.26 2.76 -3.30
C LEU A 194 21.11 3.51 -1.96
N ALA A 195 19.97 3.33 -1.28
CA ALA A 195 19.77 3.87 0.05
C ALA A 195 20.80 3.32 1.05
N GLY A 196 21.06 2.01 0.97
CA GLY A 196 22.10 1.34 1.74
C GLY A 196 23.49 1.91 1.46
N VAL A 197 23.86 2.12 0.19
CA VAL A 197 25.14 2.76 -0.19
C VAL A 197 25.29 4.14 0.45
N VAL A 198 24.28 5.00 0.32
CA VAL A 198 24.29 6.34 0.93
C VAL A 198 24.47 6.26 2.44
N SER A 199 23.81 5.31 3.10
CA SER A 199 23.91 5.13 4.55
C SER A 199 25.28 4.58 5.03
N LEU A 200 26.01 3.91 4.15
CA LEU A 200 27.32 3.31 4.41
C LEU A 200 28.49 4.15 3.85
N ALA A 201 28.22 5.26 3.18
CA ALA A 201 29.27 6.11 2.64
C ALA A 201 30.00 6.87 3.77
N SER A 202 31.33 6.94 3.68
CA SER A 202 32.16 7.75 4.59
C SER A 202 32.17 9.24 4.22
N SER A 203 31.79 9.55 2.98
CA SER A 203 31.65 10.89 2.44
C SER A 203 30.29 11.06 1.77
N GLU A 204 29.88 12.31 1.56
CA GLU A 204 28.64 12.63 0.86
C GLU A 204 28.71 12.13 -0.60
N ILE A 205 27.70 11.34 -1.01
CA ILE A 205 27.53 10.92 -2.40
C ILE A 205 27.17 12.12 -3.26
N ASP A 206 27.69 12.17 -4.50
CA ASP A 206 27.42 13.24 -5.45
C ASP A 206 25.91 13.55 -5.58
N GLN A 207 25.51 14.76 -5.20
CA GLN A 207 24.12 15.22 -5.22
C GLN A 207 23.51 15.25 -6.62
N SER A 208 24.32 15.37 -7.68
CA SER A 208 23.85 15.27 -9.07
C SER A 208 23.42 13.83 -9.43
N MET A 209 24.08 12.82 -8.86
CA MET A 209 23.70 11.42 -9.03
C MET A 209 22.43 11.10 -8.24
N ILE A 210 22.34 11.59 -7.01
CA ILE A 210 21.09 11.56 -6.22
C ILE A 210 19.96 12.20 -7.02
N GLY A 211 20.19 13.37 -7.62
CA GLY A 211 19.22 14.05 -8.48
C GLY A 211 18.80 13.22 -9.69
N THR A 212 19.72 12.48 -10.31
CA THR A 212 19.42 11.58 -11.43
C THR A 212 18.52 10.42 -10.99
N VAL A 213 18.81 9.80 -9.84
CA VAL A 213 17.94 8.75 -9.27
C VAL A 213 16.55 9.29 -8.94
N LYS A 214 16.46 10.50 -8.37
CA LYS A 214 15.15 11.15 -8.12
C LYS A 214 14.34 11.34 -9.41
N ASN A 215 14.98 11.71 -10.51
CA ASN A 215 14.30 11.82 -11.80
C ASN A 215 13.83 10.46 -12.32
N ASP A 216 14.61 9.40 -12.14
CA ASP A 216 14.20 8.05 -12.54
C ASP A 216 13.02 7.54 -11.71
N ILE A 217 12.97 7.85 -10.40
CA ILE A 217 11.79 7.59 -9.57
C ILE A 217 10.55 8.30 -10.15
N MET A 218 10.66 9.57 -10.57
CA MET A 218 9.53 10.26 -11.18
C MET A 218 9.00 9.54 -12.42
N LYS A 219 9.91 9.09 -13.31
CA LYS A 219 9.53 8.35 -14.52
C LYS A 219 8.92 6.99 -14.21
N LEU A 220 9.43 6.30 -13.19
CA LEU A 220 8.84 5.06 -12.70
C LEU A 220 7.37 5.29 -12.32
N PHE A 221 7.07 6.38 -11.60
CA PHE A 221 5.72 6.76 -11.20
C PHE A 221 4.79 7.15 -12.37
N ASP A 222 5.30 7.33 -13.59
CA ASP A 222 4.47 7.51 -14.79
C ASP A 222 3.91 6.19 -15.32
N SER A 223 4.44 5.05 -14.86
CA SER A 223 3.97 3.71 -15.22
C SER A 223 2.81 3.18 -14.35
N LEU A 224 2.41 3.92 -13.32
CA LEU A 224 1.35 3.53 -12.40
C LEU A 224 0.05 3.21 -13.14
N GLN A 225 -0.52 2.06 -12.82
CA GLN A 225 -1.90 1.73 -13.16
C GLN A 225 -2.84 2.32 -12.11
N LYS A 226 -4.09 2.55 -12.48
CA LYS A 226 -5.08 3.21 -11.64
C LYS A 226 -6.44 2.51 -11.76
N TYR A 227 -7.07 2.25 -10.62
CA TYR A 227 -8.47 1.87 -10.52
C TYR A 227 -9.38 3.09 -10.38
N ASP A 228 -10.66 2.93 -10.70
CA ASP A 228 -11.65 4.01 -10.64
C ASP A 228 -11.90 4.53 -9.21
N ASP A 229 -11.64 3.72 -8.19
CA ASP A 229 -11.72 4.10 -6.77
C ASP A 229 -10.51 4.91 -6.26
N GLY A 230 -9.55 5.17 -7.15
CA GLY A 230 -8.35 5.95 -6.90
C GLY A 230 -7.19 5.14 -6.32
N ALA A 231 -7.32 3.82 -6.15
CA ALA A 231 -6.18 2.96 -5.90
C ALA A 231 -5.22 2.97 -7.11
N GLN A 232 -3.92 2.98 -6.83
CA GLN A 232 -2.86 2.99 -7.83
C GLN A 232 -1.82 1.93 -7.50
N TYR A 233 -1.24 1.31 -8.52
CA TYR A 233 -0.31 0.21 -8.33
C TYR A 233 0.69 0.12 -9.47
N PHE A 234 1.79 -0.56 -9.20
CA PHE A 234 2.75 -0.96 -10.23
C PHE A 234 2.44 -2.36 -10.72
N ASP A 235 2.51 -2.52 -12.03
CA ASP A 235 2.31 -3.80 -12.69
C ASP A 235 3.56 -4.19 -13.47
N GLU A 236 3.92 -5.47 -13.43
CA GLU A 236 5.06 -5.98 -14.17
C GLU A 236 4.59 -6.46 -15.54
N LYS A 237 4.76 -5.62 -16.56
CA LYS A 237 4.45 -5.98 -17.95
C LYS A 237 5.67 -6.66 -18.59
N SER A 238 5.95 -7.91 -18.26
CA SER A 238 6.91 -8.74 -19.01
C SER A 238 6.25 -10.01 -19.53
N ALA A 239 6.61 -10.39 -20.75
CA ALA A 239 5.96 -11.44 -21.53
C ALA A 239 6.65 -12.82 -21.40
N ASP A 240 7.75 -12.96 -20.64
CA ASP A 240 8.50 -14.22 -20.60
C ASP A 240 9.03 -14.65 -19.21
N THR A 241 8.30 -15.59 -18.61
CA THR A 241 8.75 -16.88 -18.07
C THR A 241 9.84 -17.03 -16.99
N ARG A 242 10.25 -16.01 -16.22
CA ARG A 242 10.94 -16.26 -14.93
C ARG A 242 10.39 -15.39 -13.80
N GLU A 243 9.56 -16.01 -12.97
CA GLU A 243 8.91 -15.45 -11.77
C GLU A 243 8.18 -14.12 -12.03
N HIS A 244 7.02 -14.23 -12.69
CA HIS A 244 6.11 -13.09 -12.83
C HIS A 244 5.69 -12.60 -11.44
N GLN A 245 6.26 -11.46 -11.02
CA GLN A 245 5.91 -10.80 -9.79
C GLN A 245 4.54 -10.14 -9.96
N GLY A 246 3.60 -10.50 -9.10
CA GLY A 246 2.26 -9.91 -9.14
C GLY A 246 2.29 -8.41 -8.85
N PRO A 247 1.19 -7.70 -9.13
CA PRO A 247 1.04 -6.28 -8.81
C PRO A 247 1.37 -5.95 -7.34
N LEU A 248 1.02 -6.84 -6.42
CA LEU A 248 1.26 -6.65 -4.98
C LEU A 248 2.74 -6.66 -4.63
N SER A 249 3.49 -7.70 -5.01
CA SER A 249 4.92 -7.80 -4.71
C SER A 249 5.73 -6.73 -5.45
N THR A 250 5.35 -6.42 -6.69
CA THR A 250 5.95 -5.34 -7.49
C THR A 250 5.76 -3.98 -6.83
N THR A 251 4.52 -3.66 -6.43
CA THR A 251 4.23 -2.39 -5.75
C THR A 251 4.93 -2.32 -4.38
N SER A 252 4.97 -3.44 -3.67
CA SER A 252 5.66 -3.55 -2.37
C SER A 252 7.15 -3.22 -2.47
N SER A 253 7.85 -3.86 -3.42
CA SER A 253 9.27 -3.60 -3.68
C SER A 253 9.54 -2.12 -3.96
N VAL A 254 8.72 -1.47 -4.80
CA VAL A 254 8.89 -0.04 -5.10
C VAL A 254 8.68 0.83 -3.87
N VAL A 255 7.62 0.57 -3.07
CA VAL A 255 7.34 1.34 -1.84
C VAL A 255 8.49 1.22 -0.83
N HIS A 256 9.03 0.01 -0.65
CA HIS A 256 10.21 -0.21 0.17
C HIS A 256 11.41 0.61 -0.32
N GLY A 257 11.73 0.48 -1.62
CA GLY A 257 12.87 1.17 -2.22
C GLY A 257 12.79 2.69 -2.11
N ILE A 258 11.64 3.30 -2.46
CA ILE A 258 11.50 4.77 -2.43
C ILE A 258 11.50 5.31 -1.00
N THR A 259 10.88 4.60 -0.05
CA THR A 259 10.83 5.06 1.34
C THR A 259 12.21 4.97 1.98
N ALA A 260 12.94 3.88 1.75
CA ALA A 260 14.34 3.73 2.17
C ALA A 260 15.24 4.82 1.56
N PHE A 261 15.15 5.06 0.25
CA PHE A 261 15.95 6.08 -0.43
C PHE A 261 15.62 7.50 0.04
N SER A 262 14.34 7.80 0.25
CA SER A 262 13.92 9.10 0.81
C SER A 262 14.43 9.32 2.23
N ALA A 263 14.56 8.26 3.03
CA ALA A 263 14.98 8.36 4.42
C ALA A 263 16.43 8.85 4.57
N VAL A 264 17.30 8.48 3.63
CA VAL A 264 18.75 8.74 3.71
C VAL A 264 19.23 9.89 2.83
N THR A 265 18.37 10.42 1.94
CA THR A 265 18.73 11.54 1.06
C THR A 265 18.16 12.87 1.57
N SER A 266 18.80 13.97 1.16
CA SER A 266 18.35 15.33 1.50
C SER A 266 17.26 15.81 0.54
N GLY A 267 16.36 16.67 1.03
CA GLY A 267 15.22 17.19 0.28
C GLY A 267 14.09 16.17 0.05
N THR A 268 13.01 16.63 -0.57
CA THR A 268 11.83 15.78 -0.86
C THR A 268 12.00 15.04 -2.18
N LEU A 269 11.40 13.85 -2.28
CA LEU A 269 11.18 13.22 -3.58
C LEU A 269 10.06 13.98 -4.30
N ASN A 270 10.20 14.21 -5.60
CA ASN A 270 9.19 14.88 -6.43
C ASN A 270 8.04 13.93 -6.81
N VAL A 271 7.54 13.18 -5.83
CA VAL A 271 6.42 12.27 -5.99
C VAL A 271 5.16 12.94 -5.45
N PRO A 272 4.13 13.16 -6.27
CA PRO A 272 2.87 13.73 -5.81
C PRO A 272 2.23 12.89 -4.68
N GLY A 273 1.79 13.55 -3.61
CA GLY A 273 1.21 12.86 -2.44
C GLY A 273 -0.07 12.08 -2.76
N ASP A 274 -0.82 12.47 -3.79
CA ASP A 274 -1.98 11.70 -4.28
C ASP A 274 -1.56 10.35 -4.90
N LYS A 275 -0.38 10.25 -5.50
CA LYS A 275 0.17 8.96 -5.96
C LYS A 275 0.51 8.06 -4.77
N ILE A 276 1.12 8.61 -3.70
CA ILE A 276 1.40 7.87 -2.46
C ILE A 276 0.10 7.39 -1.80
N LEU A 277 -0.93 8.24 -1.74
CA LEU A 277 -2.25 7.83 -1.26
C LEU A 277 -2.89 6.76 -2.16
N GLY A 278 -2.70 6.83 -3.48
CA GLY A 278 -3.14 5.81 -4.42
C GLY A 278 -2.51 4.44 -4.13
N LEU A 279 -1.20 4.40 -3.86
CA LEU A 279 -0.49 3.19 -3.43
C LEU A 279 -1.04 2.63 -2.12
N ALA A 280 -1.25 3.49 -1.11
CA ALA A 280 -1.87 3.10 0.15
C ALA A 280 -3.26 2.47 -0.05
N LYS A 281 -4.11 3.11 -0.88
CA LYS A 281 -5.42 2.58 -1.25
C LYS A 281 -5.34 1.23 -1.94
N PHE A 282 -4.36 1.02 -2.82
CA PHE A 282 -4.17 -0.29 -3.46
C PHE A 282 -3.92 -1.39 -2.42
N PHE A 283 -2.99 -1.19 -1.48
CA PHE A 283 -2.75 -2.19 -0.44
C PHE A 283 -3.98 -2.41 0.43
N LEU A 284 -4.66 -1.35 0.88
CA LEU A 284 -5.87 -1.49 1.71
C LEU A 284 -7.04 -2.13 0.94
N GLY A 285 -7.13 -1.90 -0.37
CA GLY A 285 -8.17 -2.43 -1.25
C GLY A 285 -8.11 -3.94 -1.46
N ILE A 286 -6.97 -4.57 -1.17
CA ILE A 286 -6.81 -6.04 -1.21
C ILE A 286 -7.64 -6.72 -0.11
N GLY A 287 -7.96 -6.00 0.98
CA GLY A 287 -8.56 -6.59 2.17
C GLY A 287 -7.55 -7.48 2.90
N VAL A 288 -8.00 -8.63 3.41
CA VAL A 288 -7.11 -9.58 4.11
C VAL A 288 -6.61 -10.63 3.10
N PRO A 289 -5.30 -10.66 2.77
CA PRO A 289 -4.75 -11.65 1.83
C PRO A 289 -4.89 -13.09 2.31
N GLY A 290 -4.98 -14.02 1.37
CA GLY A 290 -5.19 -15.45 1.64
C GLY A 290 -3.91 -16.25 1.90
N ASN A 291 -2.72 -15.65 1.72
CA ASN A 291 -1.44 -16.32 1.94
C ASN A 291 -0.44 -15.39 2.66
N ALA A 292 0.59 -16.00 3.23
CA ALA A 292 1.59 -15.34 4.07
C ALA A 292 2.40 -14.27 3.32
N ASN A 293 2.86 -14.57 2.10
CA ASN A 293 3.71 -13.67 1.31
C ASN A 293 2.97 -12.40 0.89
N ASP A 294 1.70 -12.53 0.50
CA ASP A 294 0.86 -11.39 0.14
C ASP A 294 0.54 -10.54 1.38
N LEU A 295 0.24 -11.19 2.53
CA LEU A 295 0.06 -10.48 3.79
C LEU A 295 1.34 -9.73 4.21
N PHE A 296 2.50 -10.36 4.06
CA PHE A 296 3.78 -9.72 4.33
C PHE A 296 3.98 -8.49 3.44
N SER A 297 3.85 -8.67 2.13
CA SER A 297 4.00 -7.60 1.14
C SER A 297 3.06 -6.42 1.40
N GLN A 298 1.81 -6.69 1.77
CA GLN A 298 0.82 -5.68 2.06
C GLN A 298 1.16 -4.90 3.33
N ILE A 299 1.35 -5.59 4.46
CA ILE A 299 1.47 -4.96 5.77
C ILE A 299 2.82 -4.27 5.94
N ASP A 300 3.93 -4.85 5.45
CA ASP A 300 5.25 -4.21 5.55
C ASP A 300 5.31 -2.95 4.68
N SER A 301 4.69 -2.98 3.49
CA SER A 301 4.54 -1.78 2.65
C SER A 301 3.70 -0.69 3.32
N LEU A 302 2.60 -1.06 3.96
CA LEU A 302 1.80 -0.10 4.71
C LEU A 302 2.56 0.46 5.92
N ALA A 303 3.41 -0.34 6.56
CA ALA A 303 4.31 0.14 7.61
C ALA A 303 5.33 1.15 7.08
N CYS A 304 5.86 0.95 5.87
CA CYS A 304 6.71 1.94 5.19
C CYS A 304 5.95 3.23 4.89
N LEU A 305 4.64 3.17 4.61
CA LEU A 305 3.82 4.37 4.34
C LEU A 305 3.30 5.06 5.61
N GLU A 306 3.22 4.34 6.73
CA GLU A 306 2.71 4.85 8.01
C GLU A 306 3.47 6.07 8.51
N ASN A 307 4.80 6.07 8.35
CA ASN A 307 5.67 7.19 8.71
C ASN A 307 6.85 7.27 7.73
N ASN A 308 6.83 8.25 6.83
CA ASN A 308 7.84 8.39 5.79
C ASN A 308 8.11 9.87 5.44
N LYS A 309 9.24 10.13 4.79
CA LYS A 309 9.67 11.48 4.37
C LYS A 309 9.06 11.96 3.05
N ILE A 310 8.28 11.13 2.36
CA ILE A 310 7.67 11.48 1.08
C ILE A 310 6.32 12.16 1.33
N SER A 311 5.37 11.41 1.88
CA SER A 311 4.04 11.88 2.30
C SER A 311 3.34 10.76 3.06
N VAL A 312 2.75 11.07 4.22
CA VAL A 312 1.94 10.15 5.02
C VAL A 312 0.49 10.17 4.50
N PRO A 313 -0.03 9.04 3.98
CA PRO A 313 -1.39 8.97 3.45
C PRO A 313 -2.44 8.98 4.57
N LEU A 314 -3.41 9.88 4.47
CA LEU A 314 -4.58 9.93 5.34
C LEU A 314 -5.79 9.28 4.66
N ILE A 315 -6.34 8.25 5.29
CA ILE A 315 -7.44 7.44 4.80
C ILE A 315 -8.75 7.91 5.42
N ILE A 316 -9.68 8.33 4.56
CA ILE A 316 -11.06 8.57 4.94
C ILE A 316 -11.77 7.22 4.96
N SER A 317 -12.31 6.82 6.12
CA SER A 317 -13.10 5.59 6.25
C SER A 317 -14.45 5.87 6.88
N LEU A 318 -15.46 5.12 6.45
CA LEU A 318 -16.83 5.21 6.95
C LEU A 318 -17.21 3.88 7.56
N PRO A 319 -17.41 3.79 8.89
CA PRO A 319 -17.81 2.53 9.54
C PRO A 319 -19.16 1.98 9.02
N ALA A 320 -20.04 2.85 8.51
CA ALA A 320 -21.29 2.46 7.89
C ALA A 320 -21.61 3.35 6.68
N THR A 321 -22.06 2.73 5.59
CA THR A 321 -22.61 3.41 4.40
C THR A 321 -24.12 3.31 4.31
N VAL A 322 -24.73 2.45 5.14
CA VAL A 322 -26.17 2.29 5.25
C VAL A 322 -26.59 3.00 6.52
N LEU A 323 -27.39 4.05 6.38
CA LEU A 323 -27.84 4.90 7.48
C LEU A 323 -29.37 4.82 7.58
N SER A 324 -29.91 4.70 8.80
CA SER A 324 -31.35 4.65 9.04
C SER A 324 -31.88 5.96 9.61
N LEU A 325 -32.79 6.60 8.88
CA LEU A 325 -33.54 7.78 9.36
C LEU A 325 -34.42 7.42 10.55
N THR A 326 -35.05 6.23 10.54
CA THR A 326 -35.93 5.78 11.64
C THR A 326 -35.16 5.57 12.95
N LYS A 327 -33.89 5.13 12.87
CA LYS A 327 -33.03 4.96 14.05
C LYS A 327 -32.24 6.23 14.40
N ASN A 328 -32.37 7.29 13.61
CA ASN A 328 -31.55 8.51 13.71
C ASN A 328 -30.05 8.19 13.69
N ASP A 329 -29.63 7.32 12.77
CA ASP A 329 -28.22 7.03 12.58
C ASP A 329 -27.50 8.31 12.14
N LYS A 330 -26.36 8.62 12.77
CA LYS A 330 -25.49 9.70 12.35
C LYS A 330 -24.45 9.16 11.37
N LEU A 331 -24.12 9.94 10.35
CA LEU A 331 -22.96 9.66 9.51
C LEU A 331 -21.71 9.84 10.37
N LYS A 332 -20.86 8.80 10.43
CA LYS A 332 -19.54 8.83 11.07
C LYS A 332 -18.45 8.72 10.01
N VAL A 333 -17.48 9.62 10.06
CA VAL A 333 -16.31 9.65 9.19
C VAL A 333 -15.04 9.66 10.04
N ASN A 334 -14.17 8.69 9.81
CA ASN A 334 -12.86 8.62 10.45
C ASN A 334 -11.79 9.05 9.46
N VAL A 335 -10.73 9.70 9.96
CA VAL A 335 -9.54 10.02 9.19
C VAL A 335 -8.32 9.55 9.97
N ASN A 336 -7.63 8.55 9.46
CA ASN A 336 -6.48 7.92 10.12
C ASN A 336 -5.37 7.64 9.11
N THR A 337 -4.19 7.28 9.60
CA THR A 337 -3.13 6.69 8.77
C THR A 337 -3.49 5.26 8.35
N VAL A 338 -2.63 4.63 7.54
CA VAL A 338 -2.88 3.29 6.98
C VAL A 338 -2.89 2.17 8.03
N LEU A 339 -2.15 2.31 9.12
CA LEU A 339 -2.19 1.39 10.27
C LEU A 339 -3.16 1.82 11.37
N GLY A 340 -3.88 2.93 11.18
CA GLY A 340 -4.93 3.38 12.09
C GLY A 340 -4.46 4.36 13.18
N SER A 341 -3.26 4.94 13.07
CA SER A 341 -2.81 6.02 13.95
C SER A 341 -3.66 7.28 13.78
N GLU A 342 -3.65 8.15 14.79
CA GLU A 342 -4.40 9.41 14.77
C GLU A 342 -3.84 10.36 13.71
N ALA A 343 -4.75 11.03 12.99
CA ALA A 343 -4.41 12.07 12.04
C ALA A 343 -4.09 13.40 12.78
N PRO A 344 -3.30 14.29 12.17
CA PRO A 344 -3.09 15.63 12.73
C PRO A 344 -4.41 16.43 12.78
N PRO A 345 -4.47 17.54 13.53
CA PRO A 345 -5.66 18.40 13.57
C PRO A 345 -6.13 18.80 12.17
N LEU A 346 -7.37 18.40 11.85
CA LEU A 346 -7.97 18.59 10.53
C LEU A 346 -9.47 18.87 10.63
N THR A 347 -10.05 19.19 9.47
CA THR A 347 -11.48 19.40 9.27
C THR A 347 -11.95 18.52 8.12
N VAL A 348 -13.08 17.85 8.29
CA VAL A 348 -13.76 17.10 7.22
C VAL A 348 -14.96 17.90 6.74
N LYS A 349 -15.03 18.14 5.43
CA LYS A 349 -16.16 18.79 4.78
C LYS A 349 -16.88 17.83 3.85
N LEU A 350 -18.20 17.76 3.96
CA LEU A 350 -19.09 17.24 2.93
C LEU A 350 -19.30 18.35 1.90
N VAL A 351 -18.57 18.26 0.79
CA VAL A 351 -18.60 19.25 -0.30
C VAL A 351 -19.98 19.24 -0.96
N GLN A 352 -20.49 18.04 -1.24
CA GLN A 352 -21.84 17.86 -1.79
C GLN A 352 -22.37 16.47 -1.47
N ALA A 353 -23.69 16.35 -1.37
CA ALA A 353 -24.39 15.08 -1.38
C ALA A 353 -25.48 15.10 -2.46
N VAL A 354 -25.37 14.22 -3.45
CA VAL A 354 -26.25 14.19 -4.61
C VAL A 354 -27.07 12.91 -4.61
N SER A 355 -28.39 13.01 -4.76
CA SER A 355 -29.24 11.83 -4.93
C SER A 355 -29.00 11.19 -6.29
N SER A 356 -28.85 9.86 -6.31
CA SER A 356 -28.67 9.09 -7.55
C SER A 356 -29.91 9.11 -8.46
N SER A 357 -31.09 9.46 -7.93
CA SER A 357 -32.36 9.47 -8.68
C SER A 357 -32.73 10.85 -9.26
N SER A 358 -32.10 11.94 -8.80
CA SER A 358 -32.41 13.29 -9.27
C SER A 358 -31.26 13.91 -10.06
N LYS A 359 -31.55 14.45 -11.25
CA LYS A 359 -30.56 15.24 -12.00
C LYS A 359 -30.32 16.60 -11.33
N GLY A 360 -29.27 16.70 -10.52
CA GLY A 360 -28.41 17.88 -10.52
C GLY A 360 -28.52 18.89 -9.36
N THR A 361 -29.40 18.72 -8.37
CA THR A 361 -29.37 19.59 -7.17
C THR A 361 -28.87 18.80 -5.96
N PRO A 362 -27.74 19.18 -5.35
CA PRO A 362 -27.28 18.55 -4.12
C PRO A 362 -28.25 18.80 -2.97
N VAL A 363 -28.46 17.80 -2.13
CA VAL A 363 -29.29 17.92 -0.91
C VAL A 363 -28.58 18.75 0.15
N VAL A 364 -27.25 18.61 0.20
CA VAL A 364 -26.37 19.35 1.10
C VAL A 364 -25.15 19.79 0.31
N GLU A 365 -24.69 21.02 0.55
CA GLU A 365 -23.43 21.55 0.02
C GLU A 365 -22.59 22.18 1.13
N ASN A 366 -21.27 22.03 1.03
CA ASN A 366 -20.25 22.67 1.85
C ASN A 366 -20.50 22.60 3.37
N GLN A 367 -20.98 21.45 3.84
CA GLN A 367 -21.22 21.21 5.27
C GLN A 367 -19.95 20.71 5.94
N GLU A 368 -19.54 21.39 7.02
CA GLU A 368 -18.47 20.92 7.90
C GLU A 368 -19.01 19.88 8.89
N LEU A 369 -18.26 18.80 9.11
CA LEU A 369 -18.64 17.76 10.07
C LEU A 369 -18.14 18.13 11.48
N GLU A 370 -18.96 17.81 12.48
CA GLU A 370 -18.63 18.05 13.88
C GLU A 370 -17.59 17.05 14.36
N PHE A 371 -16.47 17.52 14.89
CA PHE A 371 -15.45 16.66 15.47
C PHE A 371 -15.80 16.34 16.92
N ASP A 372 -15.83 15.05 17.23
CA ASP A 372 -15.96 14.53 18.60
C ASP A 372 -14.59 14.07 19.10
N THR A 373 -14.14 14.69 20.20
CA THR A 373 -12.85 14.40 20.84
C THR A 373 -12.83 13.05 21.54
N GLU A 374 -13.97 12.52 21.98
CA GLU A 374 -14.00 11.24 22.70
C GLU A 374 -13.82 10.05 21.76
N SER A 375 -14.42 10.12 20.57
CA SER A 375 -14.33 9.04 19.57
C SER A 375 -13.33 9.30 18.45
N SER A 376 -12.60 10.43 18.49
CA SER A 376 -11.66 10.90 17.47
C SER A 376 -12.24 10.82 16.04
N ALA A 377 -13.51 11.22 15.88
CA ALA A 377 -14.25 11.06 14.63
C ALA A 377 -15.12 12.27 14.28
N HIS A 378 -15.52 12.34 13.01
CA HIS A 378 -16.33 13.42 12.46
C HIS A 378 -17.76 12.95 12.20
N TYR A 379 -18.75 13.77 12.59
CA TYR A 379 -20.15 13.41 12.54
C TYR A 379 -20.99 14.39 11.72
N LEU A 380 -22.02 13.86 11.07
CA LEU A 380 -23.11 14.63 10.48
C LEU A 380 -24.45 13.97 10.86
N ASP A 381 -25.35 14.75 11.44
CA ASP A 381 -26.74 14.36 11.60
C ASP A 381 -27.46 14.47 10.25
N ILE A 382 -27.80 13.33 9.65
CA ILE A 382 -28.50 13.28 8.36
C ILE A 382 -30.00 13.59 8.50
N SER A 383 -30.62 13.29 9.64
CA SER A 383 -32.04 13.53 9.89
C SER A 383 -32.33 15.03 9.92
N ALA A 384 -31.39 15.83 10.43
CA ALA A 384 -31.47 17.29 10.45
C ALA A 384 -31.22 17.96 9.09
N LYS A 385 -30.90 17.20 8.03
CA LYS A 385 -30.41 17.74 6.74
C LYS A 385 -31.31 17.44 5.55
N GLY A 386 -32.54 16.99 5.79
CA GLY A 386 -33.56 16.83 4.73
C GLY A 386 -33.27 15.69 3.75
N PHE A 387 -32.47 14.70 4.15
CA PHE A 387 -32.30 13.46 3.37
C PHE A 387 -33.57 12.61 3.44
N ASP A 388 -34.02 12.12 2.28
CA ASP A 388 -35.07 11.10 2.17
C ASP A 388 -34.45 9.71 1.92
N VAL A 389 -35.25 8.65 2.07
CA VAL A 389 -34.86 7.26 1.76
C VAL A 389 -34.41 7.17 0.30
N GLY A 390 -33.19 6.66 0.08
CA GLY A 390 -32.63 6.63 -1.26
C GLY A 390 -31.13 6.35 -1.31
N LYS A 391 -30.59 6.42 -2.54
CA LYS A 391 -29.16 6.28 -2.83
C LYS A 391 -28.56 7.65 -3.09
N TYR A 392 -27.39 7.90 -2.52
CA TYR A 392 -26.69 9.16 -2.62
C TYR A 392 -25.21 8.95 -2.92
N THR A 393 -24.59 9.93 -3.54
CA THR A 393 -23.13 10.05 -3.65
C THR A 393 -22.69 11.22 -2.81
N PHE A 394 -21.92 10.93 -1.76
CA PHE A 394 -21.35 11.92 -0.85
C PHE A 394 -19.93 12.23 -1.31
N VAL A 395 -19.55 13.51 -1.36
CA VAL A 395 -18.20 13.95 -1.73
C VAL A 395 -17.56 14.62 -0.53
N PHE A 396 -16.56 13.97 0.05
CA PHE A 396 -15.81 14.48 1.19
C PHE A 396 -14.51 15.17 0.75
N ARG A 397 -14.07 16.15 1.53
CA ARG A 397 -12.75 16.77 1.42
C ARG A 397 -12.17 16.96 2.82
N VAL A 398 -10.92 16.55 2.99
CA VAL A 398 -10.15 16.77 4.22
C VAL A 398 -9.29 18.01 4.07
N LEU A 399 -9.35 18.89 5.05
CA LEU A 399 -8.57 20.11 5.13
C LEU A 399 -7.70 20.06 6.38
N LEU A 400 -6.37 20.07 6.19
CA LEU A 400 -5.41 20.17 7.29
C LEU A 400 -5.48 21.59 7.89
N ARG A 401 -5.51 21.70 9.22
CA ARG A 401 -5.57 23.00 9.90
C ARG A 401 -4.26 23.76 9.76
N ASP A 402 -3.14 23.06 9.91
CA ASP A 402 -1.81 23.60 9.68
C ASP A 402 -1.43 23.49 8.19
N PRO A 403 -1.10 24.60 7.50
CA PRO A 403 -0.60 24.57 6.14
C PRO A 403 0.71 23.77 5.97
N GLU A 404 1.59 23.74 6.99
CA GLU A 404 2.87 23.02 6.93
C GLU A 404 2.66 21.50 6.83
N HIS A 405 1.58 21.00 7.43
CA HIS A 405 1.19 19.59 7.33
C HIS A 405 0.90 19.13 5.89
N LYS A 406 0.67 20.04 4.93
CA LYS A 406 0.50 19.65 3.50
C LYS A 406 1.77 19.07 2.88
N ASN A 407 2.94 19.36 3.45
CA ASN A 407 4.22 18.79 3.01
C ASN A 407 4.51 17.44 3.68
N ILE A 408 3.70 17.05 4.67
CA ILE A 408 3.87 15.83 5.45
C ILE A 408 2.77 14.83 5.14
N TYR A 409 1.53 15.29 4.93
CA TYR A 409 0.35 14.44 4.78
C TYR A 409 -0.35 14.64 3.44
N SER A 410 -0.84 13.53 2.88
CA SER A 410 -1.65 13.52 1.65
C SER A 410 -3.08 13.09 1.93
N THR A 411 -4.04 13.90 1.49
CA THR A 411 -5.49 13.69 1.71
C THR A 411 -6.27 13.31 0.45
N GLY A 412 -5.65 13.35 -0.74
CA GLY A 412 -6.27 12.90 -1.99
C GLY A 412 -7.33 13.83 -2.58
N GLY A 413 -7.48 15.04 -2.05
CA GLY A 413 -8.45 16.02 -2.55
C GLY A 413 -9.89 15.65 -2.18
N GLN A 414 -10.66 15.14 -3.15
CA GLN A 414 -12.06 14.77 -2.95
C GLN A 414 -12.25 13.25 -2.98
N THR A 415 -13.00 12.71 -2.02
CA THR A 415 -13.36 11.30 -1.95
C THR A 415 -14.86 11.15 -2.14
N GLN A 416 -15.26 10.35 -3.13
CA GLN A 416 -16.67 10.06 -3.41
C GLN A 416 -17.05 8.72 -2.77
N VAL A 417 -18.19 8.70 -2.08
CA VAL A 417 -18.67 7.50 -1.37
C VAL A 417 -20.16 7.31 -1.62
N PRO A 418 -20.60 6.11 -2.06
CA PRO A 418 -22.02 5.78 -2.13
C PRO A 418 -22.59 5.58 -0.72
N ILE A 419 -23.70 6.26 -0.43
CA ILE A 419 -24.43 6.18 0.85
C ILE A 419 -25.88 5.76 0.57
N PHE A 420 -26.38 4.83 1.37
CA PHE A 420 -27.74 4.32 1.31
C PHE A 420 -28.50 4.79 2.54
N VAL A 421 -29.49 5.65 2.33
CA VAL A 421 -30.37 6.13 3.39
C VAL A 421 -31.63 5.28 3.40
N THR A 422 -31.92 4.67 4.53
CA THR A 422 -33.04 3.76 4.76
C THR A 422 -33.99 4.33 5.79
N GLY A 423 -35.24 3.90 5.78
CA GLY A 423 -36.25 4.41 6.70
C GLY A 423 -37.56 3.67 6.56
N LEU A 424 -38.50 3.94 7.46
CA LEU A 424 -39.84 3.41 7.37
C LEU A 424 -40.61 4.22 6.32
N VAL A 425 -40.93 3.57 5.21
CA VAL A 425 -41.79 4.14 4.17
C VAL A 425 -43.22 3.75 4.50
N LYS A 426 -44.04 4.73 4.89
CA LYS A 426 -45.48 4.52 5.06
C LYS A 426 -46.19 4.85 3.75
N VAL A 427 -46.83 3.85 3.15
CA VAL A 427 -47.65 4.03 1.94
C VAL A 427 -49.11 4.03 2.37
N ASP A 428 -49.72 5.22 2.41
CA ASP A 428 -51.15 5.38 2.67
C ASP A 428 -51.89 5.60 1.34
N GLY A 429 -52.95 4.82 1.08
CA GLY A 429 -53.79 4.99 -0.11
C GLY A 429 -53.22 4.41 -1.42
N ALA A 430 -52.63 3.22 -1.39
CA ALA A 430 -52.23 2.53 -2.62
C ALA A 430 -53.45 2.11 -3.44
N GLU A 431 -53.62 2.68 -4.63
CA GLU A 431 -54.65 2.27 -5.60
C GLU A 431 -54.04 1.27 -6.59
N ILE A 432 -54.58 0.04 -6.60
CA ILE A 432 -54.15 -1.01 -7.53
C ILE A 432 -55.10 -0.97 -8.73
N ALA A 433 -54.62 -0.48 -9.86
CA ALA A 433 -55.34 -0.54 -11.13
C ALA A 433 -54.90 -1.77 -11.94
N VAL A 434 -55.86 -2.60 -12.34
CA VAL A 434 -55.64 -3.69 -13.30
C VAL A 434 -55.81 -3.09 -14.69
N LEU A 435 -54.71 -3.00 -15.44
CA LEU A 435 -54.75 -2.62 -16.85
C LEU A 435 -54.94 -3.89 -17.69
N GLU A 436 -56.16 -4.11 -18.19
CA GLU A 436 -56.38 -5.06 -19.28
C GLU A 436 -55.68 -4.51 -20.53
N SER A 437 -54.79 -5.31 -21.13
CA SER A 437 -53.95 -4.92 -22.28
C SER A 437 -54.73 -4.64 -23.56
N ASP A 438 -56.04 -4.80 -23.53
CA ASP A 438 -56.89 -4.82 -24.70
C ASP A 438 -58.00 -3.80 -24.50
N LEU A 439 -57.67 -2.50 -24.48
CA LEU A 439 -58.45 -1.45 -25.12
C LEU A 439 -57.80 -0.06 -24.92
N VAL A 440 -57.72 0.65 -26.04
CA VAL A 440 -57.10 1.96 -26.23
C VAL A 440 -57.80 3.04 -25.38
N SER A 441 -56.97 3.92 -24.81
CA SER A 441 -57.27 5.23 -24.20
C SER A 441 -58.13 5.27 -22.94
N VAL A 442 -57.50 5.59 -21.81
CA VAL A 442 -58.19 6.12 -20.62
C VAL A 442 -57.70 7.55 -20.37
N GLU A 443 -58.61 8.50 -20.52
CA GLU A 443 -58.46 9.88 -20.08
C GLU A 443 -58.20 9.92 -18.57
N ILE A 444 -57.12 10.60 -18.17
CA ILE A 444 -56.81 10.89 -16.78
C ILE A 444 -57.87 11.87 -16.25
N LYS A 445 -58.86 11.37 -15.50
CA LYS A 445 -59.72 12.22 -14.68
C LYS A 445 -58.93 12.70 -13.47
N LYS A 446 -58.62 14.00 -13.45
CA LYS A 446 -58.18 14.73 -12.25
C LYS A 446 -59.23 14.63 -11.15
N LYS A 447 -58.80 14.33 -9.93
CA LYS A 447 -59.46 14.79 -8.72
C LYS A 447 -58.43 15.37 -7.78
#